data_AF-A0A142YEH3-F1
#
_entry.id   AF-A0A142YEH3-F1
#
_cell.length_a   1.000
_cell.length_b   1.000
_cell.length_c   1.000
_cell.angle_alpha   90.00
_cell.angle_beta   90.00
_cell.angle_gamma   90.00
#
_symmetry.space_group_name_H-M   'P 1'
#
loop_
_entity.id
_entity.type
_entity.pdbx_description
1 polymer ?
#
loop_
_entity_poly.entity_id
_entity_poly.type
_entity_poly.pdbx_seq_one_letter_code
_entity_poly.pdbx_strand_id
1 'polypeptide(L)'
;MPLSRHAHDRRPIDHIRARVFIVSLPGMTCDRERVFITRCLRLARAAMAAGIPLTVAWNLVAGCVDRLTPRLRTEHERETFRAIMQRLRSELFQDYAIAPR
;
A
#
# COMPACT_ATOMS: atom_id res chain seq x y z
N MET A 1 -0.20 -19.40 28.82
CA MET A 1 0.55 -18.89 27.65
C MET A 1 -0.44 -18.46 26.58
N PRO A 2 -0.65 -17.16 26.30
CA PRO A 2 -1.54 -16.77 25.21
C PRO A 2 -0.74 -16.77 23.90
N LEU A 3 -1.02 -17.77 23.07
CA LEU A 3 -0.54 -17.84 21.69
C LEU A 3 -1.10 -16.67 20.88
N SER A 4 -0.19 -15.80 20.45
CA SER A 4 -0.13 -15.30 19.07
C SER A 4 -1.36 -14.55 18.52
N ARG A 5 -1.74 -13.43 19.16
CA ARG A 5 -2.50 -12.35 18.49
C ARG A 5 -1.77 -11.79 17.24
N HIS A 6 -0.46 -12.02 17.11
CA HIS A 6 0.36 -11.55 15.99
C HIS A 6 0.23 -12.38 14.69
N ALA A 7 -0.42 -13.56 14.71
CA ALA A 7 -0.53 -14.40 13.51
C ALA A 7 -1.69 -14.00 12.57
N HIS A 8 -2.68 -13.26 13.07
CA HIS A 8 -3.81 -12.77 12.27
C HIS A 8 -3.52 -11.43 11.56
N ASP A 9 -2.57 -10.63 12.05
CA ASP A 9 -2.22 -9.32 11.49
C ASP A 9 -1.40 -9.43 10.17
N ARG A 10 -0.69 -10.54 9.94
CA ARG A 10 0.13 -10.73 8.73
C ARG A 10 -0.67 -11.17 7.50
N ARG A 11 -1.77 -11.91 7.71
CA ARG A 11 -2.63 -12.42 6.62
C ARG A 11 -3.20 -11.33 5.70
N PRO A 12 -3.76 -10.21 6.19
CA PRO A 12 -4.28 -9.17 5.31
C PRO A 12 -3.17 -8.49 4.50
N ILE A 13 -2.00 -8.25 5.10
CA ILE A 13 -0.86 -7.64 4.39
C ILE A 13 -0.34 -8.57 3.29
N ASP A 14 -0.24 -9.87 3.55
CA ASP A 14 0.19 -10.84 2.55
C ASP A 14 -0.84 -11.02 1.42
N HIS A 15 -2.14 -10.92 1.72
CA HIS A 15 -3.21 -10.95 0.71
C HIS A 15 -3.20 -9.70 -0.18
N ILE A 16 -3.07 -8.52 0.42
CA ILE A 16 -2.91 -7.24 -0.30
C ILE A 16 -1.63 -7.29 -1.14
N ARG A 17 -0.52 -7.79 -0.59
CA ARG A 17 0.75 -7.94 -1.32
C ARG A 17 0.60 -8.83 -2.54
N ALA A 18 -0.05 -9.99 -2.41
CA ALA A 18 -0.28 -10.90 -3.52
C ALA A 18 -1.11 -10.27 -4.66
N ARG A 19 -2.04 -9.36 -4.32
CA ARG A 19 -2.89 -8.64 -5.29
C ARG A 19 -2.19 -7.42 -5.90
N VAL A 20 -1.37 -6.73 -5.11
CA VAL A 20 -0.68 -5.49 -5.49
C VAL A 20 0.61 -5.77 -6.26
N PHE A 21 1.46 -6.68 -5.77
CA PHE A 21 2.78 -7.00 -6.31
C PHE A 21 2.76 -8.26 -7.18
N ILE A 22 1.94 -8.26 -8.24
CA ILE A 22 1.92 -9.36 -9.24
C ILE A 22 3.21 -9.36 -10.07
N VAL A 23 3.86 -8.19 -10.21
CA VAL A 23 5.13 -8.04 -10.91
C VAL A 23 6.13 -7.43 -9.93
N SER A 24 7.30 -8.07 -9.78
CA SER A 24 8.35 -7.62 -8.88
C SER A 24 9.10 -6.42 -9.44
N LEU A 25 9.23 -5.36 -8.65
CA LEU A 25 10.10 -4.23 -8.99
C LEU A 25 11.56 -4.55 -8.62
N PRO A 26 12.53 -4.23 -9.50
CA PRO A 26 13.95 -4.34 -9.17
C PRO A 26 14.29 -3.56 -7.90
N GLY A 27 14.89 -4.24 -6.91
CA GLY A 27 15.23 -3.65 -5.61
C GLY A 27 14.08 -3.60 -4.59
N MET A 28 12.90 -4.11 -4.95
CA MET A 28 11.75 -4.24 -4.06
C MET A 28 11.65 -5.69 -3.58
N THR A 29 12.24 -5.95 -2.41
CA THR A 29 12.15 -7.26 -1.75
C THR A 29 10.81 -7.44 -1.05
N CYS A 30 10.42 -8.69 -0.78
CA CYS A 30 9.17 -9.01 -0.07
C CYS A 30 9.02 -8.25 1.25
N ASP A 31 10.12 -8.07 2.01
CA ASP A 31 10.08 -7.29 3.26
C ASP A 31 9.87 -5.79 3.02
N ARG A 32 10.48 -5.23 1.97
CA ARG A 32 10.26 -3.82 1.59
C ARG A 32 8.84 -3.59 1.12
N GLU A 33 8.25 -4.52 0.36
CA GLU A 33 6.84 -4.49 -0.03
C GLU A 33 5.91 -4.47 1.18
N ARG A 34 6.13 -5.37 2.15
CA ARG A 34 5.34 -5.44 3.38
C ARG A 34 5.45 -4.16 4.20
N VAL A 35 6.66 -3.62 4.37
CA VAL A 35 6.88 -2.35 5.07
C VAL A 35 6.18 -1.20 4.35
N PHE A 36 6.22 -1.18 3.03
CA PHE A 36 5.56 -0.18 2.22
C PHE A 36 4.03 -0.21 2.40
N ILE A 37 3.40 -1.38 2.23
CA ILE A 37 1.97 -1.58 2.45
C ILE A 37 1.59 -1.16 3.88
N THR A 38 2.37 -1.58 4.88
CA THR A 38 2.11 -1.26 6.29
C THR A 38 2.15 0.26 6.54
N ARG A 39 3.11 0.98 5.95
CA ARG A 39 3.18 2.45 6.07
C ARG A 39 1.99 3.12 5.42
N CYS A 40 1.58 2.69 4.23
CA CYS A 40 0.39 3.21 3.55
C CYS A 40 -0.89 2.95 4.37
N LEU A 41 -1.05 1.74 4.93
CA LEU A 41 -2.16 1.40 5.82
C LEU A 41 -2.18 2.27 7.08
N ARG A 42 -1.02 2.48 7.72
CA ARG A 42 -0.93 3.35 8.92
C ARG A 42 -1.29 4.79 8.59
N LEU A 43 -0.84 5.30 7.43
CA LEU A 43 -1.20 6.65 6.99
C LEU A 43 -2.70 6.78 6.72
N ALA A 44 -3.32 5.78 6.07
CA ALA A 44 -4.76 5.72 5.86
C ALA A 44 -5.54 5.71 7.19
N ARG A 45 -5.15 4.86 8.15
CA ARG A 45 -5.78 4.80 9.49
C ARG A 45 -5.63 6.12 10.24
N ALA A 46 -4.44 6.72 10.23
CA ALA A 46 -4.18 7.99 10.88
C ALA A 46 -5.01 9.12 10.27
N ALA A 47 -5.12 9.16 8.93
CA ALA A 47 -5.96 10.13 8.25
C ALA A 47 -7.44 9.97 8.64
N MET A 48 -7.97 8.74 8.65
CA MET A 48 -9.35 8.51 9.07
C MET A 48 -9.60 8.88 10.54
N ALA A 49 -8.66 8.55 11.43
CA ALA A 49 -8.75 8.94 12.85
C ALA A 49 -8.74 10.47 13.03
N ALA A 50 -8.07 11.19 12.13
CA ALA A 50 -8.07 12.65 12.08
C ALA A 50 -9.29 13.24 11.32
N GLY A 51 -10.23 12.42 10.85
CA GLY A 51 -11.38 12.86 10.05
C GLY A 51 -11.03 13.32 8.64
N ILE A 52 -9.82 13.03 8.17
CA ILE A 52 -9.34 13.40 6.84
C ILE A 52 -9.83 12.37 5.82
N PRO A 53 -10.47 12.78 4.72
CA PRO A 53 -10.88 11.86 3.66
C PRO A 53 -9.69 11.07 3.09
N LEU A 54 -9.89 9.78 2.84
CA LEU A 54 -8.83 8.90 2.32
C LEU A 54 -8.28 9.37 0.96
N THR A 55 -9.10 10.05 0.15
CA THR A 55 -8.66 10.74 -1.08
C THR A 55 -7.60 11.80 -0.82
N VAL A 56 -7.77 12.61 0.23
CA VAL A 56 -6.79 13.64 0.62
C VAL A 56 -5.51 12.99 1.12
N ALA A 57 -5.63 11.94 1.94
CA ALA A 57 -4.48 11.18 2.41
C ALA A 57 -3.71 10.51 1.25
N TRP A 58 -4.43 9.97 0.27
CA TRP A 58 -3.85 9.36 -0.91
C TRP A 58 -3.14 10.39 -1.81
N ASN A 59 -3.61 11.63 -1.89
CA ASN A 59 -2.94 12.68 -2.69
C ASN A 59 -1.50 12.94 -2.21
N LEU A 60 -1.23 12.82 -0.91
CA LEU A 60 0.13 12.92 -0.36
C LEU A 60 1.02 11.75 -0.83
N VAL A 61 0.44 10.56 -0.89
CA VAL A 61 1.11 9.36 -1.43
C VAL A 61 1.33 9.51 -2.93
N ALA A 62 0.34 9.96 -3.69
CA ALA A 62 0.42 10.21 -5.12
C ALA A 62 1.53 11.23 -5.45
N GLY A 63 1.62 12.33 -4.69
CA GLY A 63 2.71 13.30 -4.86
C GLY A 63 4.10 12.70 -4.60
N CYS A 64 4.23 11.73 -3.68
CA CYS A 64 5.48 11.00 -3.50
C CYS A 64 5.77 10.05 -4.67
N VAL A 65 4.74 9.36 -5.19
CA VAL A 65 4.83 8.47 -6.36
C VAL A 65 5.29 9.24 -7.59
N ASP A 66 4.71 10.41 -7.85
CA ASP A 66 5.06 11.26 -9.00
C ASP A 66 6.51 11.76 -8.92
N ARG A 67 7.03 12.01 -7.71
CA ARG A 67 8.45 12.37 -7.50
C ARG A 67 9.40 11.20 -7.68
N LEU A 68 8.97 9.98 -7.34
CA LEU A 68 9.80 8.76 -7.39
C LEU A 68 9.81 8.12 -8.78
N THR A 69 8.68 8.15 -9.49
CA THR A 69 8.53 7.56 -10.83
C THR A 69 9.64 7.98 -11.81
N PRO A 70 9.99 9.27 -11.98
CA PRO A 70 11.04 9.66 -12.92
C PRO A 70 12.45 9.19 -12.50
N ARG A 71 12.65 8.79 -11.24
CA ARG A 71 13.93 8.27 -10.74
C ARG A 71 14.13 6.78 -11.05
N LEU A 72 13.08 6.11 -11.53
CA LEU A 72 13.17 4.74 -12.01
C LEU A 72 13.88 4.71 -13.37
N ARG A 73 14.75 3.71 -13.54
CA ARG A 73 15.72 3.63 -14.65
C ARG A 73 15.02 3.29 -15.95
N THR A 74 14.07 2.35 -15.92
CA THR A 74 13.42 1.84 -17.12
C THR A 74 11.96 2.26 -17.20
N GLU A 75 11.43 2.34 -18.42
CA GLU A 75 10.00 2.59 -18.66
C GLU A 75 9.14 1.49 -18.05
N HIS A 76 9.57 0.23 -18.19
CA HIS A 76 8.92 -0.92 -17.57
C HIS A 76 8.83 -0.81 -16.03
N GLU A 77 9.89 -0.33 -15.36
CA GLU A 77 9.86 -0.06 -13.91
C GLU A 77 8.84 1.02 -13.56
N ARG A 78 8.74 2.07 -14.36
CA ARG A 78 7.79 3.17 -14.14
C ARG A 78 6.35 2.70 -14.27
N GLU A 79 6.05 1.96 -15.33
CA GLU A 79 4.73 1.37 -15.55
C GLU A 79 4.36 0.40 -14.44
N THR A 80 5.28 -0.49 -14.07
CA THR A 80 5.08 -1.47 -13.00
C THR A 80 4.82 -0.77 -11.67
N PHE A 81 5.61 0.26 -11.34
CA PHE A 81 5.42 1.05 -10.13
C PHE A 81 4.07 1.77 -10.10
N ARG A 82 3.66 2.40 -11.22
CA ARG A 82 2.34 3.03 -11.32
C ARG A 82 1.21 2.03 -11.17
N ALA A 83 1.32 0.85 -11.79
CA ALA A 83 0.31 -0.21 -11.69
C ALA A 83 0.17 -0.73 -10.25
N ILE A 84 1.31 -0.95 -9.56
CA ILE A 84 1.35 -1.31 -8.14
C ILE A 84 0.65 -0.25 -7.28
N MET A 85 0.96 1.03 -7.50
CA MET A 85 0.35 2.12 -6.72
C MET A 85 -1.15 2.27 -6.98
N GLN A 86 -1.60 2.12 -8.23
CA GLN A 86 -3.02 2.12 -8.56
C GLN A 86 -3.77 0.95 -7.91
N ARG A 87 -3.20 -0.25 -7.91
CA ARG A 87 -3.79 -1.40 -7.23
C ARG A 87 -3.85 -1.19 -5.73
N LEU A 88 -2.78 -0.69 -5.12
CA LEU A 88 -2.76 -0.40 -3.69
C LEU A 88 -3.84 0.63 -3.31
N ARG A 89 -4.06 1.65 -4.15
CA ARG A 89 -5.19 2.57 -3.98
C ARG A 89 -6.51 1.82 -3.96
N SER A 90 -6.77 0.99 -4.97
CA SER A 90 -8.02 0.25 -5.07
C SER A 90 -8.25 -0.67 -3.87
N GLU A 91 -7.23 -1.42 -3.42
CA GLU A 91 -7.32 -2.27 -2.23
C GLU A 91 -7.64 -1.45 -0.97
N LEU A 92 -6.94 -0.34 -0.75
CA LEU A 92 -7.19 0.52 0.40
C LEU A 92 -8.63 1.09 0.37
N PHE A 93 -9.06 1.59 -0.77
CA PHE A 93 -10.42 2.11 -0.90
C PHE A 93 -11.49 1.03 -0.77
N GLN A 94 -11.23 -0.21 -1.21
CA GLN A 94 -12.14 -1.34 -1.01
C GLN A 94 -12.20 -1.77 0.46
N ASP A 95 -11.06 -2.00 1.11
CA ASP A 95 -11.01 -2.40 2.53
C ASP A 95 -11.66 -1.35 3.44
N TYR A 96 -11.47 -0.06 3.15
CA TYR A 96 -12.05 1.03 3.95
C TYR A 96 -13.46 1.43 3.53
N ALA A 97 -13.92 1.13 2.31
CA ALA A 97 -15.33 1.29 1.94
C ALA A 97 -16.22 0.20 2.53
N ILE A 98 -15.66 -0.99 2.81
CA ILE A 98 -16.39 -2.13 3.35
C ILE A 98 -16.34 -2.17 4.89
N ALA A 99 -15.43 -1.43 5.53
CA ALA A 99 -15.35 -1.36 6.99
C ALA A 99 -16.68 -0.83 7.59
N PRO A 100 -17.49 -1.68 8.26
CA PRO A 100 -18.73 -1.22 8.86
C PRO A 100 -18.39 -0.29 10.03
N ARG A 101 -19.04 0.87 10.06
CA ARG A 101 -19.06 1.76 11.22
C ARG A 101 -19.69 1.07 12.43
#